data_AF-A0A6B0TTP7-F1
#
_entry.id   AF-A0A6B0TTP7-F1
#
_cell.length_a   1.000
_cell.length_b   1.000
_cell.length_c   1.000
_cell.angle_alpha   90.00
_cell.angle_beta   90.00
_cell.angle_gamma   90.00
#
_symmetry.space_group_name_H-M   'P 1'
#
loop_
_entity.id
_entity.type
_entity.pdbx_description
1 polymer ?
#
loop_
_entity_poly.entity_id
_entity_poly.type
_entity_poly.pdbx_seq_one_letter_code
_entity_poly.pdbx_strand_id
1 'polypeptide(L)' 'HKLAVRNNAGGHLSKHCKRWGCEPLLESTTFLKKAKEKTEREIIEAYFIKKNDMCISAPSVSLLDKEVTYLDGCL' A
#
# COMPACT_ATOMS: atom_id res chain seq x y z
N HIS A 1 -7.47 -6.10 10.01
CA HIS A 1 -7.49 -4.67 10.41
C HIS A 1 -8.83 -4.21 11.00
N LYS A 2 -9.99 -4.44 10.37
CA LYS A 2 -11.31 -3.97 10.84
C LYS A 2 -11.63 -4.31 12.31
N LEU A 3 -11.43 -5.56 12.72
CA LEU A 3 -11.66 -6.00 14.10
C LEU A 3 -10.74 -5.28 15.11
N ALA A 4 -9.48 -5.03 14.75
CA ALA A 4 -8.52 -4.35 15.61
C ALA A 4 -8.81 -2.85 15.76
N VAL A 5 -9.38 -2.20 14.74
CA VAL A 5 -9.88 -0.82 14.83
C VAL A 5 -11.10 -0.79 15.74
N ARG A 6 -12.08 -1.66 15.50
CA ARG A 6 -13.31 -1.75 16.31
C ARG A 6 -13.03 -2.00 17.80
N ASN A 7 -12.09 -2.89 18.10
CA ASN A 7 -11.77 -3.27 19.46
C ASN A 7 -10.70 -2.38 20.11
N ASN A 8 -10.23 -1.32 19.43
CA ASN A 8 -9.12 -0.48 19.89
C ASN A 8 -7.83 -1.25 20.21
N ALA A 9 -7.65 -2.44 19.63
CA ALA A 9 -6.60 -3.39 19.95
C ALA A 9 -5.49 -3.41 18.87
N GLY A 10 -5.22 -2.27 18.24
CA GLY A 10 -4.28 -2.15 17.12
C GLY A 10 -3.22 -1.07 17.30
N GLY A 11 -2.40 -0.89 16.26
CA GLY A 11 -1.33 0.10 16.21
C GLY A 11 -1.83 1.54 16.03
N HIS A 12 -1.05 2.35 15.31
CA HIS A 12 -1.31 3.78 15.13
C HIS A 12 -2.71 4.08 14.57
N LEU A 13 -3.17 3.28 13.59
CA LEU A 13 -4.47 3.48 12.95
C LEU A 13 -5.64 3.40 13.95
N SER A 14 -5.69 2.36 14.79
CA SER A 14 -6.77 2.22 15.79
C SER A 14 -6.78 3.39 16.78
N LYS A 15 -5.61 3.85 17.23
CA LYS A 15 -5.49 5.01 18.14
C LYS A 15 -5.96 6.31 17.47
N HIS A 16 -5.60 6.52 16.21
CA HIS A 16 -6.03 7.68 15.44
C HIS A 16 -7.56 7.70 15.29
N CYS A 17 -8.16 6.60 14.83
CA CYS A 17 -9.61 6.48 14.68
C CYS A 17 -10.35 6.73 16.00
N LYS A 18 -9.85 6.18 17.12
CA LYS A 18 -10.43 6.42 18.45
C LYS A 18 -10.35 7.88 18.89
N ARG A 19 -9.21 8.54 18.66
CA ARG A 19 -8.97 9.92 19.12
C ARG A 19 -9.75 10.95 18.30
N TRP A 20 -9.90 10.71 17.00
CA TRP A 20 -10.41 11.71 16.06
C TRP A 20 -11.77 11.35 15.46
N GLY A 21 -12.31 10.16 15.76
CA GLY A 21 -13.58 9.69 15.20
C GLY A 21 -13.51 9.30 13.72
N CYS A 22 -12.31 9.25 13.13
CA CYS A 22 -12.13 8.86 11.73
C CYS A 22 -12.47 7.39 11.51
N GLU A 23 -13.18 7.09 10.42
CA GLU A 23 -13.44 5.72 9.98
C GLU A 23 -12.50 5.32 8.83
N PRO A 24 -11.71 4.24 8.97
CA PRO A 24 -10.84 3.79 7.91
C PRO A 24 -11.66 3.08 6.82
N LEU A 25 -11.45 3.45 5.57
CA LEU A 25 -12.15 2.91 4.39
C LEU A 25 -11.62 1.53 3.98
N LEU A 26 -11.63 0.57 4.91
CA LEU A 26 -11.05 -0.75 4.71
C LEU A 26 -11.82 -1.58 3.66
N GLU A 27 -13.14 -1.40 3.55
CA GLU A 27 -13.98 -2.13 2.57
C GLU A 27 -13.75 -1.66 1.13
N SER A 28 -13.35 -0.40 0.93
CA SER A 28 -13.02 0.13 -0.40
C SER A 28 -11.52 0.04 -0.72
N THR A 29 -10.72 -0.54 0.19
CA THR A 29 -9.28 -0.72 -0.03
C THR A 29 -9.06 -1.97 -0.87
N THR A 30 -8.40 -1.81 -2.02
CA THR A 30 -8.04 -2.94 -2.89
C THR A 30 -6.59 -3.35 -2.64
N PHE A 31 -6.35 -4.65 -2.45
CA PHE A 31 -4.99 -5.20 -2.41
C PHE A 31 -4.43 -5.28 -3.82
N LEU A 32 -3.37 -4.52 -4.11
CA LEU A 32 -2.75 -4.48 -5.45
C LEU A 32 -2.05 -5.80 -5.81
N LYS A 33 -1.26 -6.34 -4.87
CA LYS A 33 -0.58 -7.64 -4.98
C LYS A 33 -0.18 -8.13 -3.59
N LYS A 34 0.05 -9.43 -3.45
CA LYS A 34 0.73 -9.99 -2.27
C LYS A 34 2.18 -10.28 -2.64
N ALA A 35 3.11 -9.91 -1.75
CA ALA A 35 4.53 -10.20 -1.87
C ALA A 35 4.96 -11.08 -0.70
N LYS A 36 5.86 -12.03 -0.97
CA LYS A 36 6.46 -12.89 0.08
C LYS A 36 7.69 -12.22 0.66
N GLU A 37 8.51 -11.63 -0.20
CA GLU A 37 9.78 -11.04 0.17
C GLU A 37 9.71 -9.52 0.26
N LYS A 38 10.57 -8.94 1.10
CA LYS A 38 10.67 -7.48 1.27
C LYS A 38 10.97 -6.80 -0.06
N THR A 39 11.96 -7.29 -0.80
CA THR A 39 12.39 -6.70 -2.08
C THR A 39 11.31 -6.80 -3.14
N GLU A 40 10.57 -7.93 -3.17
CA GLU A 40 9.44 -8.11 -4.08
C GLU A 40 8.35 -7.06 -3.80
N ARG A 41 8.01 -6.84 -2.52
CA ARG A 41 7.05 -5.80 -2.12
C ARG A 41 7.50 -4.41 -2.56
N GLU A 42 8.77 -4.09 -2.38
CA GLU A 42 9.33 -2.77 -2.72
C GLU A 42 9.31 -2.53 -4.24
N ILE A 43 9.59 -3.54 -5.06
CA ILE A 43 9.48 -3.47 -6.52
C ILE A 43 8.03 -3.28 -6.96
N ILE A 44 7.10 -4.08 -6.40
CA ILE A 44 5.67 -3.97 -6.70
C ILE A 44 5.14 -2.58 -6.33
N GLU A 45 5.50 -2.08 -5.14
CA GLU A 45 5.12 -0.76 -4.67
C GLU A 45 5.64 0.33 -5.61
N ALA A 46 6.92 0.27 -5.98
CA ALA A 46 7.52 1.22 -6.91
C ALA A 46 6.84 1.21 -8.29
N TYR A 47 6.48 0.03 -8.79
CA TYR A 47 5.75 -0.13 -10.05
C TYR A 47 4.39 0.56 -10.02
N PHE A 48 3.56 0.27 -9.00
CA PHE A 48 2.23 0.86 -8.90
C PHE A 48 2.25 2.35 -8.61
N ILE A 49 3.22 2.85 -7.83
CA ILE A 49 3.41 4.28 -7.60
C ILE A 49 3.78 4.96 -8.92
N LYS A 50 4.75 4.41 -9.67
CA LYS A 50 5.21 5.01 -10.93
C LYS A 50 4.14 5.01 -12.03
N LYS A 51 3.21 4.05 -12.01
CA LYS A 51 2.05 4.03 -12.93
C LYS A 51 0.88 4.91 -12.51
N ASN A 52 0.91 5.47 -11.30
CA ASN A 52 -0.18 6.29 -10.77
C ASN A 52 0.35 7.66 -10.34
N ASP A 53 0.23 8.63 -11.24
CA ASP A 53 0.66 10.02 -11.03
C ASP A 53 -0.02 10.72 -9.84
N MET A 54 -1.12 10.16 -9.33
CA MET A 54 -1.84 10.68 -8.16
C MET A 54 -1.34 10.10 -6.83
N CYS A 55 -0.39 9.16 -6.86
CA CYS A 55 0.13 8.57 -5.63
C CYS A 55 1.06 9.55 -4.90
N ILE A 56 0.70 9.90 -3.65
CA ILE A 56 1.51 10.80 -2.81
C ILE A 56 2.74 10.11 -2.18
N SER A 57 2.86 8.80 -2.34
CA SER A 57 3.95 8.02 -1.74
C SER A 57 5.20 8.07 -2.61
N ALA A 58 6.37 8.20 -1.98
CA ALA A 58 7.65 8.00 -2.64
C ALA A 58 8.06 6.52 -2.54
N PRO A 59 8.51 5.89 -3.63
CA PRO A 59 8.89 4.49 -3.60
C PRO A 59 10.23 4.28 -2.89
N SER A 60 10.41 3.13 -2.23
CA SER A 60 11.67 2.78 -1.56
C SER A 60 12.80 2.45 -2.53
N VAL A 61 12.45 2.07 -3.77
CA VAL A 61 13.37 1.83 -4.88
C VAL A 61 12.89 2.59 -6.11
N SER A 62 13.81 3.07 -6.94
CA SER A 62 13.48 3.73 -8.20
C SER A 62 13.55 2.72 -9.34
N LEU A 63 12.49 2.67 -10.17
CA LEU A 63 12.45 1.82 -11.35
C LEU A 63 12.71 2.66 -12.61
N LEU A 64 13.54 2.13 -13.51
CA LEU A 64 13.72 2.66 -14.85
C LEU A 64 12.51 2.31 -15.74
N ASP A 65 12.28 3.07 -16.80
CA ASP A 65 11.10 2.85 -17.68
C ASP A 65 11.13 1.47 -18.35
N LYS A 66 12.32 0.96 -18.66
CA LYS A 66 12.51 -0.40 -19.17
C LYS A 66 12.10 -1.49 -18.16
N GLU A 67 12.31 -1.23 -16.88
CA GLU A 67 11.94 -2.17 -15.81
C GLU A 67 10.43 -2.16 -15.58
N VAL A 68 9.81 -0.98 -15.63
CA VAL A 68 8.34 -0.86 -15.63
C VAL A 68 7.75 -1.61 -16.82
N THR A 69 8.30 -1.40 -18.03
CA THR A 69 7.85 -2.09 -19.25
C THR A 69 7.97 -3.61 -19.14
N TYR A 70 9.06 -4.11 -18.54
CA TYR A 70 9.21 -5.54 -18.28
C TYR A 70 8.14 -6.06 -17.30
N LEU A 71 7.85 -5.29 -16.25
CA LEU A 71 6.87 -5.65 -15.23
C LEU A 71 5.42 -5.64 -15.75
N ASP A 72 5.10 -4.89 -16.82
CA ASP A 72 3.77 -4.92 -17.45
C ASP A 72 3.36 -6.32 -17.92
N GLY A 73 4.33 -7.18 -18.26
CA GLY A 73 4.07 -8.59 -18.60
C GLY A 73 3.98 -9.53 -17.39
N CYS A 74 4.30 -9.06 -16.18
CA CYS A 74 4.43 -9.87 -14.97
C CYS A 74 3.39 -9.52 -13.88
N LEU A 75 3.00 -8.25 -13.78
CA LEU A 75 2.19 -7.71 -12.69
C LEU A 75 0.74 -7.44 -13.07
#